data_AF-A0A2M7BIF6-F1
#
_entry.id   AF-A0A2M7BIF6-F1
#
_cell.length_a   1.000
_cell.length_b   1.000
_cell.length_c   1.000
_cell.angle_alpha   90.00
_cell.angle_beta   90.00
_cell.angle_gamma   90.00
#
_symmetry.space_group_name_H-M   'P 1'
#
loop_
_entity.id
_entity.type
_entity.pdbx_description
1 polymer ?
#
loop_
_entity_poly.entity_id
_entity_poly.type
_entity_poly.pdbx_seq_one_letter_code
_entity_poly.pdbx_strand_id
1 'polypeptide(L)'
;MADIMSCPAKGMSEFLDIVRQNAEQRIVFSSHALDEMNAPDEMISTEEIKEVVFNGFMIEDYPHDRRGHSVLLGGKTSSCRVVHVVCAPKEEYLAIITAYVPSLEKWEAGLMKRRER
;
A
#
# COMPACT_ATOMS: atom_id res chain seq x y z
N MET A 1 -4.94 38.65 12.22
CA MET A 1 -3.49 38.46 12.06
C MET A 1 -3.07 37.46 13.11
N ALA A 2 -2.75 36.20 12.83
CA ALA A 2 -2.57 35.47 11.58
C ALA A 2 -3.07 34.03 11.79
N ASP A 3 -3.49 33.40 10.69
CA ASP A 3 -3.66 31.96 10.56
C ASP A 3 -2.43 31.19 11.06
N ILE A 4 -2.65 29.93 11.49
CA ILE A 4 -1.86 28.72 11.18
C ILE A 4 -2.23 27.66 12.24
N MET A 5 -3.08 26.71 11.84
CA MET A 5 -2.93 25.26 12.06
C MET A 5 -4.05 24.55 11.31
N SER A 6 -3.93 24.57 9.98
CA SER A 6 -4.68 23.66 9.11
C SER A 6 -4.10 22.25 9.31
N CYS A 7 -4.91 21.34 9.85
CA CYS A 7 -4.54 19.93 9.99
C CYS A 7 -4.18 19.31 8.61
N PRO A 8 -3.00 18.69 8.45
CA PRO A 8 -2.66 17.95 7.23
C PRO A 8 -3.36 16.58 7.13
N ALA A 9 -4.03 16.12 8.20
CA ALA A 9 -4.60 14.78 8.31
C ALA A 9 -5.83 14.52 7.42
N LYS A 10 -6.50 15.56 6.91
CA LYS A 10 -7.79 15.43 6.24
C LYS A 10 -7.67 14.76 4.86
N GLY A 11 -6.67 15.14 4.06
CA GLY A 11 -6.46 14.58 2.73
C GLY A 11 -5.94 13.14 2.74
N MET A 12 -5.15 12.78 3.76
CA MET A 12 -4.59 11.43 3.90
C MET A 12 -5.64 10.39 4.28
N SER A 13 -6.57 10.72 5.20
CA SER A 13 -7.67 9.81 5.52
C SER A 13 -8.64 9.67 4.35
N GLU A 14 -8.97 10.78 3.69
CA GLU A 14 -9.88 10.77 2.52
C GLU A 14 -9.33 9.91 1.37
N PHE A 15 -8.03 9.98 1.07
CA PHE A 15 -7.46 9.16 0.00
C PHE A 15 -7.45 7.66 0.33
N LEU A 16 -7.16 7.31 1.59
CA LEU A 16 -7.19 5.91 2.03
C LEU A 16 -8.61 5.33 1.99
N ASP A 17 -9.63 6.15 2.26
CA ASP A 17 -11.03 5.76 2.12
C ASP A 17 -11.36 5.45 0.66
N ILE A 18 -10.90 6.26 -0.30
CA ILE A 18 -11.05 5.99 -1.74
C ILE A 18 -10.36 4.68 -2.14
N VAL A 19 -9.14 4.44 -1.65
CA VAL A 19 -8.40 3.19 -1.90
C VAL A 19 -9.22 1.98 -1.46
N ARG A 20 -9.78 2.02 -0.25
CA ARG A 20 -10.58 0.93 0.32
C ARG A 20 -11.92 0.77 -0.40
N GLN A 21 -12.61 1.87 -0.70
CA GLN A 21 -13.87 1.83 -1.45
C GLN A 21 -13.69 1.16 -2.82
N ASN A 22 -12.62 1.49 -3.54
CA ASN A 22 -12.36 0.88 -4.85
C ASN A 22 -11.96 -0.60 -4.72
N ALA A 23 -11.28 -0.97 -3.62
CA ALA A 23 -10.97 -2.36 -3.32
C ALA A 23 -12.22 -3.20 -3.02
N GLU A 24 -13.24 -2.61 -2.38
CA GLU A 24 -14.54 -3.25 -2.16
C GLU A 24 -15.26 -3.54 -3.48
N GLN A 25 -15.13 -2.65 -4.46
CA GLN A 25 -15.70 -2.87 -5.80
C GLN A 25 -14.96 -4.00 -6.52
N ARG A 26 -13.65 -3.84 -6.69
CA ARG A 26 -12.83 -4.78 -7.44
C ARG A 26 -11.35 -4.53 -7.21
N ILE A 27 -10.58 -5.61 -7.11
CA ILE A 27 -9.12 -5.57 -7.09
C ILE A 27 -8.59 -6.14 -8.41
N VAL A 28 -7.66 -5.44 -9.06
CA VAL A 28 -7.00 -5.89 -10.29
C VAL A 28 -5.49 -5.90 -10.08
N PHE A 29 -4.86 -7.04 -10.39
CA PHE A 29 -3.41 -7.23 -10.22
C PHE A 29 -2.69 -6.94 -11.53
N SER A 30 -1.61 -6.18 -11.46
CA SER A 30 -0.68 -6.05 -12.58
C SER A 30 0.11 -7.35 -12.80
N SER A 31 0.66 -7.56 -13.99
CA SER A 31 1.55 -8.71 -14.24
C SER A 31 2.74 -8.72 -13.27
N HIS A 32 3.34 -7.55 -13.02
CA HIS A 32 4.44 -7.43 -12.06
C HIS A 32 4.01 -7.81 -10.64
N ALA A 33 2.80 -7.43 -10.20
CA ALA A 33 2.30 -7.85 -8.90
C ALA A 33 2.14 -9.38 -8.82
N LEU A 34 1.61 -10.00 -9.88
CA LEU A 34 1.47 -11.45 -9.93
C LEU A 34 2.83 -12.17 -9.93
N ASP A 35 3.82 -11.63 -10.62
CA ASP A 35 5.18 -12.20 -10.65
C ASP A 35 5.81 -12.17 -9.24
N GLU A 36 5.76 -11.02 -8.54
CA GLU A 36 6.30 -10.87 -7.19
C GLU A 36 5.52 -11.71 -6.17
N MET A 37 4.19 -11.71 -6.22
CA MET A 37 3.36 -12.51 -5.31
C MET A 37 3.65 -14.01 -5.43
N ASN A 38 3.94 -14.50 -6.64
CA ASN A 38 4.22 -15.91 -6.88
C ASN A 38 5.72 -16.26 -6.79
N ALA A 39 6.59 -15.30 -6.49
CA ALA A 39 8.01 -15.58 -6.30
C ALA A 39 8.19 -16.57 -5.12
N PRO A 40 9.05 -17.59 -5.24
CA PRO A 40 9.19 -18.64 -4.23
C PRO A 40 9.52 -18.13 -2.82
N ASP A 41 10.27 -17.03 -2.73
CA ASP A 41 10.68 -16.42 -1.47
C ASP A 41 9.58 -15.54 -0.84
N GLU A 42 8.56 -15.18 -1.62
CA GLU A 42 7.48 -14.27 -1.25
C GLU A 42 6.18 -15.03 -0.99
N MET A 43 5.65 -15.74 -1.98
CA MET A 43 4.39 -16.53 -1.90
C MET A 43 3.27 -15.75 -1.19
N ILE A 44 2.94 -14.56 -1.69
CA ILE A 44 1.95 -13.64 -1.11
C ILE A 44 0.56 -13.99 -1.65
N SER A 45 -0.35 -14.33 -0.74
CA SER A 45 -1.73 -14.66 -1.08
C SER A 45 -2.60 -13.43 -1.35
N THR A 46 -3.69 -13.61 -2.09
CA THR A 46 -4.70 -12.55 -2.28
C THR A 46 -5.35 -12.10 -0.98
N GLU A 47 -5.46 -12.98 0.00
CA GLU A 47 -5.98 -12.71 1.34
C GLU A 47 -5.06 -11.76 2.11
N GLU A 48 -3.75 -11.98 2.06
CA GLU A 48 -2.76 -11.06 2.65
C GLU A 48 -2.81 -9.68 2.00
N ILE A 49 -2.99 -9.60 0.68
CA ILE A 49 -3.18 -8.31 0.00
C ILE A 49 -4.41 -7.59 0.54
N LYS A 50 -5.54 -8.29 0.68
CA LYS A 50 -6.78 -7.71 1.24
C LYS A 50 -6.57 -7.26 2.69
N GLU A 51 -5.92 -8.07 3.51
CA GLU A 51 -5.62 -7.70 4.90
C GLU A 51 -4.83 -6.39 4.99
N VAL A 52 -3.79 -6.22 4.15
CA VAL A 52 -3.01 -4.97 4.10
C VAL A 52 -3.85 -3.81 3.57
N VAL A 53 -4.65 -4.01 2.52
CA VAL A 53 -5.46 -2.94 1.93
C VAL A 53 -6.52 -2.43 2.92
N PHE A 54 -7.21 -3.33 3.62
CA PHE A 54 -8.32 -2.96 4.50
C PHE A 54 -7.87 -2.60 5.92
N ASN A 55 -6.84 -3.27 6.46
CA ASN A 55 -6.43 -3.10 7.86
C ASN A 55 -5.04 -2.48 8.03
N GLY A 56 -4.27 -2.37 6.95
CA GLY A 56 -2.95 -1.74 6.96
C GLY A 56 -3.02 -0.22 7.02
N PHE A 57 -1.85 0.38 6.99
CA PHE A 57 -1.66 1.83 7.01
C PHE A 57 -0.76 2.29 5.87
N MET A 58 -0.93 3.54 5.49
CA MET A 58 -0.10 4.17 4.46
C MET A 58 1.29 4.47 5.02
N ILE A 59 2.31 3.97 4.33
CA ILE A 59 3.73 4.20 4.63
C ILE A 59 4.30 5.33 3.78
N GLU A 60 4.03 5.31 2.48
CA GLU A 60 4.48 6.34 1.53
C GLU A 60 3.32 6.74 0.60
N ASP A 61 3.31 8.02 0.22
CA ASP A 61 2.34 8.61 -0.70
C ASP A 61 3.05 9.09 -1.99
N TYR A 62 2.53 8.70 -3.15
CA TYR A 62 3.09 9.00 -4.47
C TYR A 62 2.07 9.73 -5.37
N PRO A 63 1.80 11.02 -5.12
CA PRO A 63 0.79 11.80 -5.88
C PRO A 63 1.13 11.98 -7.36
N HIS A 64 2.39 11.77 -7.75
CA HIS A 64 2.89 12.00 -9.12
C HIS A 64 3.44 10.74 -9.79
N ASP A 65 3.06 9.56 -9.32
CA ASP A 65 3.38 8.31 -10.01
C ASP A 65 2.82 8.35 -11.44
N ARG A 66 3.61 7.88 -12.42
CA ARG A 66 3.24 7.86 -13.85
C ARG A 66 1.97 7.06 -14.11
N ARG A 67 1.61 6.16 -13.20
CA ARG A 67 0.41 5.33 -13.25
C ARG A 67 -0.78 6.02 -12.56
N GLY A 68 -0.67 7.28 -12.14
CA GLY A 68 -1.63 8.03 -11.33
C GLY A 68 -1.32 7.91 -9.83
N HIS A 69 -1.93 8.77 -9.01
CA HIS A 69 -1.72 8.83 -7.55
C HIS A 69 -1.77 7.43 -6.92
N SER A 70 -0.62 6.98 -6.40
CA SER A 70 -0.44 5.65 -5.82
C SER A 70 0.08 5.77 -4.39
N VAL A 71 -0.08 4.70 -3.60
CA VAL A 71 0.36 4.64 -2.21
C VAL A 71 1.04 3.32 -1.92
N LEU A 72 2.01 3.34 -1.01
CA LEU A 72 2.56 2.15 -0.38
C LEU A 72 1.83 1.92 0.95
N LEU A 73 1.09 0.81 1.04
CA LEU A 73 0.49 0.33 2.27
C LEU A 73 1.37 -0.76 2.90
N GLY A 74 1.37 -0.82 4.23
CA GLY A 74 1.97 -1.90 4.98
C GLY A 74 1.06 -2.39 6.09
N GLY A 75 1.17 -3.68 6.38
CA GLY A 75 0.40 -4.32 7.45
C GLY A 75 0.99 -5.65 7.85
N LYS A 76 0.82 -6.00 9.13
CA LYS A 76 1.07 -7.36 9.61
C LYS A 76 -0.15 -8.21 9.30
N THR A 77 0.06 -9.32 8.62
CA THR A 77 -0.98 -10.25 8.19
C THR A 77 -1.26 -11.31 9.25
N SER A 78 -2.34 -12.06 9.07
CA SER A 78 -2.73 -13.22 9.87
C SER A 78 -1.67 -14.34 9.84
N SER A 79 -0.89 -14.43 8.77
CA SER A 79 0.30 -15.30 8.65
C SER A 79 1.51 -14.82 9.47
N CYS A 80 1.33 -13.78 10.29
CA CYS A 80 2.32 -13.20 11.20
C CYS A 80 3.55 -12.56 10.55
N ARG A 81 3.49 -12.20 9.27
CA ARG A 81 4.53 -11.43 8.57
C ARG A 81 4.04 -10.06 8.13
N VAL A 82 4.98 -9.16 7.81
CA VAL A 82 4.65 -7.87 7.20
C VAL A 82 4.61 -8.03 5.69
N VAL A 83 3.58 -7.48 5.05
CA VAL A 83 3.48 -7.40 3.59
C VAL A 83 3.32 -5.94 3.20
N HIS A 84 4.04 -5.54 2.17
CA HIS A 84 3.99 -4.23 1.54
C HIS A 84 3.22 -4.32 0.24
N VAL A 85 2.31 -3.38 0.01
CA VAL A 85 1.45 -3.34 -1.19
C VAL A 85 1.49 -1.94 -1.77
N VAL A 86 1.93 -1.81 -3.02
CA VAL A 86 1.74 -0.56 -3.77
C VAL A 86 0.47 -0.67 -4.57
N CYS A 87 -0.44 0.29 -4.39
CA CYS A 87 -1.72 0.31 -5.10
C CYS A 87 -2.11 1.71 -5.55
N ALA A 88 -2.99 1.78 -6.53
CA ALA A 88 -3.54 3.03 -7.04
C ALA A 88 -5.04 2.88 -7.31
N PRO A 89 -5.91 3.72 -6.74
CA PRO A 89 -7.33 3.71 -7.07
C PRO A 89 -7.54 4.13 -8.53
N LYS A 90 -8.43 3.43 -9.23
CA LYS A 90 -8.95 3.72 -10.58
C LYS A 90 -10.46 3.88 -10.51
N GLU A 91 -11.08 4.46 -11.53
CA GLU A 91 -12.52 4.77 -11.53
C GLU A 91 -13.41 3.60 -11.06
N GLU A 92 -13.08 2.36 -11.42
CA GLU A 92 -13.92 1.18 -11.10
C GLU A 92 -13.21 0.07 -10.30
N TYR A 93 -11.94 0.25 -9.91
CA TYR A 93 -11.17 -0.80 -9.24
C TYR A 93 -9.94 -0.25 -8.51
N LEU A 94 -9.41 -1.02 -7.56
CA LEU A 94 -8.08 -0.81 -7.01
C LEU A 94 -7.05 -1.60 -7.83
N ALA A 95 -6.07 -0.89 -8.42
CA ALA A 95 -4.94 -1.53 -9.10
C ALA A 95 -3.87 -1.90 -8.08
N ILE A 96 -3.51 -3.18 -7.98
CA ILE A 96 -2.32 -3.64 -7.26
C ILE A 96 -1.13 -3.59 -8.21
N ILE A 97 -0.23 -2.66 -7.94
CA ILE A 97 0.93 -2.39 -8.77
C ILE A 97 2.04 -3.40 -8.47
N THR A 98 2.35 -3.63 -7.20
CA THR A 98 3.30 -4.64 -6.73
C THR A 98 3.01 -5.00 -5.27
N ALA A 99 3.49 -6.15 -4.82
CA ALA A 99 3.46 -6.55 -3.42
C ALA A 99 4.70 -7.38 -3.07
N TYR A 100 5.25 -7.21 -1.88
CA TYR A 100 6.48 -7.88 -1.44
C TYR A 100 6.58 -7.93 0.09
N VAL A 101 7.40 -8.83 0.62
CA VAL A 101 7.82 -8.87 2.03
C VAL A 101 9.03 -7.96 2.21
N PRO A 102 8.95 -6.91 3.06
CA PRO A 102 10.04 -5.98 3.25
C PRO A 102 11.25 -6.61 3.97
N SER A 103 12.46 -6.24 3.55
CA SER A 103 13.71 -6.68 4.17
C SER A 103 14.35 -5.60 5.05
N LEU A 104 15.06 -6.02 6.11
CA LEU A 104 15.79 -5.10 7.01
C LEU A 104 16.98 -4.38 6.36
N GLU A 105 17.38 -4.81 5.16
CA GLU A 105 18.37 -4.11 4.33
C GLU A 105 17.83 -2.75 3.88
N LYS A 106 16.55 -2.71 3.47
CA LYS A 106 15.90 -1.50 2.94
C LYS A 106 15.03 -0.79 3.97
N TRP A 107 14.64 -1.48 5.04
CA TRP A 107 13.68 -1.00 6.04
C TRP A 107 14.26 -1.04 7.46
N GLU A 108 13.84 -0.09 8.29
CA GLU A 108 14.17 -0.07 9.71
C GLU A 108 13.51 -1.23 10.46
N ALA A 109 13.94 -1.45 11.72
CA ALA A 109 13.27 -2.40 12.59
C ALA A 109 11.78 -2.03 12.72
N GLY A 110 10.91 -3.04 12.60
CA GLY A 110 9.46 -2.85 12.48
C GLY A 110 8.95 -2.84 11.05
N LEU A 111 9.83 -2.67 10.05
CA LEU A 111 9.56 -2.79 8.61
C LEU A 111 8.66 -1.71 7.99
N MET A 112 8.39 -0.62 8.71
CA MET A 112 7.40 0.40 8.31
C MET A 112 8.01 1.75 7.92
N LYS A 113 9.32 1.90 8.08
CA LYS A 113 10.06 3.10 7.69
C LYS A 113 11.26 2.71 6.83
N ARG A 114 11.34 3.29 5.63
CA ARG A 114 12.43 3.03 4.69
C ARG A 114 13.71 3.65 5.23
N ARG A 115 14.84 2.95 5.09
CA ARG A 115 16.15 3.53 5.39
C ARG A 115 16.50 4.57 4.35
N GLU A 116 16.90 5.76 4.80
CA GLU A 116 17.55 6.73 3.93
C GLU A 116 18.90 6.17 3.48
N ARG A 117 19.22 6.36 2.20
CA ARG A 117 20.51 5.98 1.63
C ARG A 117 21.59 6.98 1.98
#